data_AF-X0Y2R5-F1
#
_entry.id   AF-X0Y2R5-F1
#
_cell.length_a   1.000
_cell.length_b   1.000
_cell.length_c   1.000
_cell.angle_alpha   90.00
_cell.angle_beta   90.00
_cell.angle_gamma   90.00
#
_symmetry.space_group_name_H-M   'P 1'
#
loop_
_entity.id
_entity.type
_entity.pdbx_description
1 polymer ?
#
loop_
_entity_poly.entity_id
_entity_poly.type
_entity_poly.pdbx_seq_one_letter_code
_entity_poly.pdbx_strand_id
1 'polypeptide(L)' 'IVIDDTLYVYYGAADKRCCLATAKLDDVLDDLAAFRE' A
#
# COMPACT_ATOMS: atom_id res chain seq x y z
N ILE A 1 6.79 -0.75 -4.10
CA ILE A 1 7.06 -0.83 -5.56
C ILE A 1 5.71 -0.75 -6.25
N VAL A 2 5.61 -0.08 -7.40
CA VAL A 2 4.39 -0.06 -8.21
C VAL A 2 4.67 -0.82 -9.50
N ILE A 3 3.79 -1.75 -9.86
CA ILE A 3 3.79 -2.45 -11.15
C ILE A 3 2.38 -2.36 -11.69
N ASP A 4 2.23 -1.74 -12.86
CA ASP A 4 0.95 -1.31 -13.40
C ASP A 4 0.15 -0.53 -12.35
N ASP A 5 -1.11 -0.90 -12.10
CA ASP A 5 -1.96 -0.30 -11.07
C ASP A 5 -1.79 -0.96 -9.68
N THR A 6 -0.88 -1.92 -9.51
CA THR A 6 -0.72 -2.61 -8.21
C THR A 6 0.43 -2.01 -7.41
N LEU A 7 0.11 -1.50 -6.21
CA LEU A 7 1.05 -1.12 -5.18
C LEU A 7 1.45 -2.33 -4.34
N TYR A 8 2.74 -2.62 -4.31
CA TYR A 8 3.37 -3.65 -3.48
C TYR A 8 4.10 -2.98 -2.30
N VAL A 9 3.60 -3.20 -1.09
CA VAL A 9 4.16 -2.66 0.16
C VAL A 9 4.88 -3.77 0.91
N TYR A 10 6.21 -3.69 0.94
CA TYR A 10 7.03 -4.55 1.80
C TYR A 10 7.17 -3.88 3.16
N TYR A 11 6.79 -4.59 4.22
CA TYR A 11 6.80 -4.05 5.57
C TYR A 11 7.26 -5.08 6.60
N GLY A 12 7.78 -4.60 7.73
CA GLY A 12 8.14 -5.44 8.87
C GLY A 12 6.90 -5.81 9.69
N ALA A 13 6.75 -7.10 10.02
CA ALA A 13 5.72 -7.59 10.92
C ALA A 13 6.36 -8.18 12.18
N ALA A 14 5.94 -7.63 13.33
CA ALA A 14 6.37 -8.02 14.67
C ALA A 14 7.89 -8.12 14.84
N ASP A 15 8.68 -7.25 14.20
CA ASP A 15 10.15 -7.21 14.24
C ASP A 15 10.85 -8.53 13.87
N LYS A 16 10.14 -9.47 13.24
CA LYS A 16 10.64 -10.83 12.95
C LYS A 16 10.50 -11.23 11.50
N ARG A 17 9.57 -10.64 10.76
CA ARG A 17 9.23 -11.06 9.39
C ARG A 17 9.15 -9.86 8.46
N CYS A 18 9.62 -10.04 7.24
CA CYS A 18 9.24 -9.19 6.13
C CYS A 18 7.96 -9.77 5.52
N CYS A 19 6.97 -8.90 5.31
CA CYS A 19 5.69 -9.23 4.72
C CYS A 19 5.46 -8.39 3.47
N LEU A 20 4.46 -8.79 2.69
CA LEU A 20 4.02 -8.08 1.49
C LEU A 20 2.51 -7.88 1.57
N ALA A 21 2.07 -6.63 1.42
CA ALA A 21 0.68 -6.29 1.14
C ALA A 21 0.55 -5.74 -0.29
N THR A 22 -0.60 -5.97 -0.91
CA THR A 22 -0.92 -5.46 -2.25
C THR A 22 -2.24 -4.72 -2.24
N ALA A 23 -2.31 -3.60 -2.95
CA ALA A 23 -3.53 -2.83 -3.18
C ALA A 23 -3.48 -2.17 -4.57
N LYS A 24 -4.62 -1.73 -5.10
CA LYS A 24 -4.62 -0.84 -6.26
C LYS A 24 -4.09 0.54 -5.85
N LEU A 25 -3.34 1.20 -6.73
CA LEU A 25 -2.77 2.49 -6.40
C LEU A 25 -3.85 3.57 -6.34
N ASP A 26 -4.79 3.56 -7.28
CA ASP A 26 -5.86 4.54 -7.35
C ASP A 26 -6.75 4.50 -6.10
N ASP A 27 -7.17 3.31 -5.65
CA ASP A 27 -7.98 3.15 -4.43
C ASP A 27 -7.30 3.80 -3.20
N VAL A 28 -5.98 3.62 -3.05
CA VAL A 28 -5.21 4.18 -1.91
C VAL A 28 -5.09 5.70 -2.01
N LEU A 29 -4.93 6.24 -3.22
CA LEU A 29 -4.83 7.69 -3.43
C LEU A 29 -6.17 8.39 -3.25
N ASP A 30 -7.26 7.78 -3.71
CA ASP A 30 -8.63 8.26 -3.52
C ASP A 30 -8.97 8.32 -2.03
N ASP A 31 -8.68 7.25 -1.29
CA ASP A 31 -8.86 7.20 0.17
C ASP A 31 -8.05 8.29 0.87
N LEU A 32 -6.78 8.50 0.46
CA LEU A 32 -5.92 9.53 1.05
C LEU A 32 -6.39 10.96 0.73
N ALA A 33 -6.91 11.20 -0.48
CA ALA A 33 -7.46 12.49 -0.87
C ALA A 33 -8.74 12.80 -0.08
N ALA A 34 -9.64 11.82 0.03
CA ALA A 34 -10.88 11.94 0.80
C ALA A 34 -10.61 12.16 2.30
N PHE A 35 -9.54 11.60 2.85
CA PHE A 35 -9.19 11.78 4.27
C PHE A 35 -8.72 13.21 4.62
N ARG A 36 -8.35 14.03 3.62
CA ARG A 36 -7.83 15.39 3.84
C ARG A 36 -8.91 16.48 3.88
N GLU A 37 -10.16 16.14 3.60
CA GLU A 37 -11.34 17.01 3.69
C GLU A 37 -12.03 16.91 5.06
#